data_AF-A0A0G0CGE0-F1
#
_entry.id   AF-A0A0G0CGE0-F1
#
_cell.length_a   1.000
_cell.length_b   1.000
_cell.length_c   1.000
_cell.angle_alpha   90.00
_cell.angle_beta   90.00
_cell.angle_gamma   90.00
#
_symmetry.space_group_name_H-M   'P 1'
#
loop_
_entity.id
_entity.type
_entity.pdbx_description
1 polymer ?
#
loop_
_entity_poly.entity_id
_entity_poly.type
_entity_poly.pdbx_seq_one_letter_code
_entity_poly.pdbx_strand_id
1 'polypeptide(L)'
;MHLKMDEKVSGDAKILNDSSGNGNNGTTVDGANNTGMDCTKPGKVGSTCEFDGVDDYVDAGDYDILNSVSVSAWFKRDSLGHYDPIVSKYEDFIDNRSYALWVDLNNKLNFGISNNGHAAGNFQAAVSTMNIGVNEWHNATGISYGDGNIKIFLDGILIASAYNATITTIYNSPRTVRVGNIRSVSEKYFSGQ
;
A
#
# COMPACT_ATOMS: atom_id res chain seq x y z
N MET A 1 -2.95 0.86 -12.83
CA MET A 1 -3.35 -0.40 -12.20
C MET A 1 -4.68 -0.20 -11.46
N HIS A 2 -5.62 -1.13 -11.64
CA HIS A 2 -6.86 -1.21 -10.86
C HIS A 2 -7.21 -2.68 -10.59
N LEU A 3 -6.82 -3.17 -9.41
CA LEU A 3 -7.14 -4.52 -8.93
C LEU A 3 -8.45 -4.47 -8.16
N LYS A 4 -9.46 -5.21 -8.61
CA LYS A 4 -10.76 -5.31 -7.92
C LYS A 4 -10.76 -6.39 -6.83
N MET A 5 -9.89 -7.40 -6.99
CA MET A 5 -9.77 -8.55 -6.08
C MET A 5 -11.06 -9.38 -5.99
N ASP A 6 -11.82 -9.44 -7.09
CA ASP A 6 -13.11 -10.13 -7.18
C ASP A 6 -13.06 -11.47 -7.93
N GLU A 7 -11.86 -11.96 -8.26
CA GLU A 7 -11.62 -13.21 -8.97
C GLU A 7 -11.92 -14.48 -8.16
N LYS A 8 -12.12 -14.37 -6.84
CA LYS A 8 -12.42 -15.50 -5.93
C LYS A 8 -11.38 -16.62 -5.99
N VAL A 9 -10.12 -16.23 -6.01
CA VAL A 9 -8.97 -17.14 -5.96
C VAL A 9 -8.47 -17.30 -4.53
N SER A 10 -7.77 -18.40 -4.23
CA SER A 10 -7.10 -18.62 -2.94
C SER A 10 -5.79 -19.38 -3.15
N GLY A 11 -4.81 -19.09 -2.30
CA GLY A 11 -3.45 -19.63 -2.30
C GLY A 11 -2.46 -18.85 -3.17
N ASP A 12 -1.25 -19.39 -3.27
CA ASP A 12 -0.14 -18.81 -4.02
C ASP A 12 -0.35 -18.70 -5.53
N ALA A 13 0.37 -17.76 -6.13
CA ALA A 13 0.54 -17.58 -7.56
C ALA A 13 -0.77 -17.49 -8.36
N LYS A 14 -1.82 -16.93 -7.75
CA LYS A 14 -3.10 -16.66 -8.42
C LYS A 14 -3.10 -15.26 -8.99
N ILE A 15 -3.78 -15.11 -10.12
CA ILE A 15 -3.82 -13.83 -10.84
C ILE A 15 -5.05 -13.03 -10.41
N LEU A 16 -4.79 -11.78 -10.04
CA LEU A 16 -5.79 -10.73 -9.83
C LEU A 16 -5.68 -9.76 -11.00
N ASN A 17 -6.76 -9.55 -11.75
CA ASN A 17 -6.66 -8.86 -13.04
C ASN A 17 -6.61 -7.34 -12.88
N ASP A 18 -5.73 -6.69 -13.66
CA ASP A 18 -5.73 -5.25 -13.82
C ASP A 18 -6.85 -4.81 -14.76
N SER A 19 -7.97 -4.40 -14.17
CA SER A 19 -9.13 -3.91 -14.90
C SER A 19 -8.92 -2.55 -15.60
N SER A 20 -7.76 -1.90 -15.41
CA SER A 20 -7.42 -0.65 -16.12
C SER A 20 -6.97 -0.88 -17.57
N GLY A 21 -6.67 -2.12 -17.97
CA GLY A 21 -6.21 -2.47 -19.30
C GLY A 21 -4.70 -2.26 -19.54
N ASN A 22 -3.94 -1.88 -18.51
CA ASN A 22 -2.49 -1.63 -18.62
C ASN A 22 -1.63 -2.88 -18.35
N GLY A 23 -2.25 -4.04 -18.05
CA GLY A 23 -1.54 -5.30 -17.89
C GLY A 23 -0.75 -5.46 -16.59
N ASN A 24 -0.95 -4.59 -15.59
CA ASN A 24 -0.25 -4.67 -14.30
C ASN A 24 -1.01 -5.60 -13.34
N ASN A 25 -1.23 -6.84 -13.78
CA ASN A 25 -1.95 -7.83 -12.99
C ASN A 25 -1.23 -8.10 -11.66
N GLY A 26 -2.01 -8.31 -10.60
CA GLY A 26 -1.50 -8.77 -9.32
C GLY A 26 -1.30 -10.28 -9.33
N THR A 27 -0.28 -10.76 -8.63
CA THR A 27 -0.06 -12.17 -8.31
C THR A 27 -0.11 -12.34 -6.80
N THR A 28 -0.97 -13.21 -6.29
CA THR A 28 -1.03 -13.53 -4.86
C THR A 28 0.24 -14.24 -4.42
N VAL A 29 0.69 -13.94 -3.19
CA VAL A 29 1.78 -14.61 -2.50
C VAL A 29 1.28 -14.96 -1.11
N ASP A 30 1.32 -16.24 -0.75
CA ASP A 30 0.90 -16.78 0.56
C ASP A 30 2.07 -17.19 1.46
N GLY A 31 3.26 -16.69 1.12
CA GLY A 31 4.46 -16.81 1.94
C GLY A 31 4.98 -18.24 2.12
N ALA A 32 5.67 -18.47 3.23
CA ALA A 32 6.31 -19.76 3.52
C ALA A 32 5.39 -20.73 4.27
N ASN A 33 4.32 -20.21 4.87
CA ASN A 33 3.33 -21.01 5.58
C ASN A 33 2.36 -21.74 4.62
N ASN A 34 2.33 -21.36 3.33
CA ASN A 34 1.40 -21.83 2.28
C ASN A 34 -0.08 -21.71 2.69
N THR A 35 -0.40 -20.76 3.56
CA THR A 35 -1.73 -20.59 4.16
C THR A 35 -1.96 -19.12 4.52
N GLY A 36 -2.99 -18.50 3.97
CA GLY A 36 -3.41 -17.17 4.43
C GLY A 36 -4.17 -16.44 3.36
N MET A 37 -3.55 -16.32 2.19
CA MET A 37 -4.10 -15.55 1.09
C MET A 37 -5.39 -16.17 0.51
N ASP A 38 -6.51 -15.51 0.76
CA ASP A 38 -7.84 -15.96 0.33
C ASP A 38 -8.67 -14.78 -0.19
N CYS A 39 -8.87 -14.73 -1.50
CA CYS A 39 -9.67 -13.72 -2.19
C CYS A 39 -11.13 -14.12 -2.40
N THR A 40 -11.62 -15.14 -1.68
CA THR A 40 -13.03 -15.56 -1.70
C THR A 40 -13.88 -14.90 -0.64
N LYS A 41 -13.28 -14.07 0.24
CA LYS A 41 -13.99 -13.43 1.36
C LYS A 41 -14.95 -12.34 0.88
N PRO A 42 -16.06 -12.08 1.60
CA PRO A 42 -16.93 -10.96 1.28
C PRO A 42 -16.20 -9.63 1.53
N GLY A 43 -16.18 -8.77 0.50
CA GLY A 43 -15.51 -7.47 0.52
C GLY A 43 -16.47 -6.30 0.73
N LYS A 44 -15.95 -5.07 0.71
CA LYS A 44 -16.77 -3.85 0.66
C LYS A 44 -17.70 -3.83 -0.55
N VAL A 45 -17.18 -4.33 -1.68
CA VAL A 45 -17.90 -4.50 -2.94
C VAL A 45 -17.54 -5.89 -3.48
N GLY A 46 -18.50 -6.81 -3.57
CA GLY A 46 -18.23 -8.17 -4.07
C GLY A 46 -17.38 -9.00 -3.10
N SER A 47 -16.26 -9.55 -3.59
CA SER A 47 -15.27 -10.25 -2.76
C SER A 47 -13.98 -9.43 -2.58
N THR A 48 -13.14 -9.87 -1.65
CA THR A 48 -11.85 -9.25 -1.30
C THR A 48 -10.85 -10.33 -0.92
N CYS A 49 -9.57 -9.97 -0.92
CA CYS A 49 -8.50 -10.76 -0.31
C CYS A 49 -8.43 -10.54 1.20
N GLU A 50 -8.21 -11.64 1.92
CA GLU A 50 -7.77 -11.64 3.32
C GLU A 50 -6.24 -11.77 3.35
N PHE A 51 -5.59 -10.93 4.14
CA PHE A 51 -4.16 -10.95 4.42
C PHE A 51 -3.96 -11.27 5.90
N ASP A 52 -3.13 -12.26 6.20
CA ASP A 52 -2.98 -12.80 7.56
C ASP A 52 -2.09 -11.98 8.51
N GLY A 53 -1.41 -10.95 8.02
CA GLY A 53 -0.48 -10.13 8.80
C GLY A 53 0.88 -10.77 9.04
N VAL A 54 1.20 -11.89 8.38
CA VAL A 54 2.44 -12.66 8.60
C VAL A 54 3.30 -12.69 7.35
N ASP A 55 2.76 -13.11 6.21
CA ASP A 55 3.51 -13.24 4.96
C ASP A 55 2.68 -13.10 3.67
N ASP A 56 1.38 -12.83 3.78
CA ASP A 56 0.50 -12.61 2.63
C ASP A 56 0.70 -11.24 1.95
N TYR A 57 0.79 -11.24 0.62
CA TYR A 57 0.73 -10.01 -0.18
C TYR A 57 0.32 -10.25 -1.63
N VAL A 58 0.10 -9.18 -2.38
CA VAL A 58 -0.04 -9.21 -3.85
C VAL A 58 1.14 -8.47 -4.48
N ASP A 59 1.81 -9.10 -5.43
CA ASP A 59 2.84 -8.47 -6.27
C ASP A 59 2.24 -8.07 -7.62
N ALA A 60 2.23 -6.77 -7.94
CA ALA A 60 1.69 -6.23 -9.18
C ALA A 60 2.78 -5.81 -10.19
N GLY A 61 4.00 -6.32 -10.02
CA GLY A 61 5.11 -6.10 -10.92
C GLY A 61 5.77 -4.72 -10.79
N ASP A 62 6.79 -4.52 -11.61
CA ASP A 62 7.60 -3.31 -11.63
C ASP A 62 7.18 -2.41 -12.80
N TYR A 63 6.73 -1.20 -12.49
CA TYR A 63 6.44 -0.15 -13.44
C TYR A 63 6.70 1.23 -12.83
N ASP A 64 6.95 2.20 -13.71
CA ASP A 64 7.43 3.52 -13.35
C ASP A 64 6.26 4.50 -13.15
N ILE A 65 6.27 5.21 -12.02
CA ILE A 65 5.42 6.40 -11.78
C ILE A 65 6.33 7.54 -11.34
N LEU A 66 6.67 8.44 -12.29
CA LEU A 66 7.77 9.39 -12.09
C LEU A 66 7.34 10.82 -11.74
N ASN A 67 6.13 11.21 -12.15
CA ASN A 67 5.68 12.61 -12.05
C ASN A 67 4.70 12.80 -10.89
N SER A 68 3.53 12.19 -10.99
CA SER A 68 2.47 12.28 -9.98
C SER A 68 1.89 10.91 -9.72
N VAL A 69 1.54 10.63 -8.47
CA VAL A 69 0.96 9.36 -8.06
C VAL A 69 -0.29 9.61 -7.23
N SER A 70 -1.32 8.82 -7.49
CA SER A 70 -2.48 8.67 -6.63
C SER A 70 -2.67 7.20 -6.34
N VAL A 71 -2.68 6.84 -5.06
CA VAL A 71 -2.89 5.47 -4.58
C VAL A 71 -4.17 5.46 -3.76
N SER A 72 -5.11 4.59 -4.10
CA SER A 72 -6.38 4.45 -3.39
C SER A 72 -6.70 2.99 -3.15
N ALA A 73 -7.24 2.67 -1.98
CA ALA A 73 -7.71 1.33 -1.63
C ALA A 73 -8.87 1.41 -0.63
N TRP A 74 -9.83 0.49 -0.79
CA TRP A 74 -10.68 0.09 0.31
C TRP A 74 -9.91 -0.89 1.18
N PHE A 75 -9.98 -0.73 2.50
CA PHE A 75 -9.31 -1.62 3.43
C PHE A 75 -10.08 -1.71 4.75
N LYS A 76 -9.86 -2.79 5.49
CA LYS A 76 -10.39 -3.07 6.82
C LYS A 76 -9.32 -3.83 7.60
N ARG A 77 -8.83 -3.21 8.69
CA ARG A 77 -7.75 -3.78 9.53
C ARG A 77 -8.31 -4.61 10.68
N ASP A 78 -7.54 -5.60 11.11
CA ASP A 78 -7.95 -6.49 12.21
C ASP A 78 -7.49 -6.02 13.60
N SER A 79 -6.38 -5.27 13.67
CA SER A 79 -5.75 -4.91 14.94
C SER A 79 -5.25 -3.47 15.01
N LEU A 80 -5.28 -2.93 16.24
CA LEU A 80 -4.65 -1.66 16.58
C LEU A 80 -3.21 -1.89 17.00
N GLY A 81 -2.36 -0.88 16.83
CA GLY A 81 -0.95 -0.99 17.22
C GLY A 81 -0.12 -1.87 16.29
N HIS A 82 -0.65 -2.15 15.10
CA HIS A 82 -0.02 -2.94 14.07
C HIS A 82 0.43 -2.05 12.90
N TYR A 83 1.50 -2.44 12.22
CA TYR A 83 2.01 -1.70 11.07
C TYR A 83 1.44 -2.33 9.81
N ASP A 84 0.49 -1.66 9.19
CA ASP A 84 -0.36 -2.20 8.13
C ASP A 84 -0.08 -1.50 6.79
N PRO A 85 0.84 -2.05 5.98
CA PRO A 85 1.09 -1.55 4.62
C PRO A 85 -0.11 -1.84 3.72
N ILE A 86 -0.69 -0.81 3.10
CA ILE A 86 -1.85 -0.99 2.22
C ILE A 86 -1.36 -1.20 0.78
N VAL A 87 -0.61 -0.23 0.25
CA VAL A 87 0.05 -0.33 -1.06
C VAL A 87 1.42 0.32 -0.99
N SER A 88 2.45 -0.32 -1.54
CA SER A 88 3.80 0.22 -1.52
C SER A 88 4.59 -0.11 -2.78
N LYS A 89 5.53 0.78 -3.13
CA LYS A 89 6.69 0.51 -3.97
C LYS A 89 7.90 0.91 -3.14
N TYR A 90 8.20 0.11 -2.13
CA TYR A 90 9.03 0.54 -1.03
C TYR A 90 9.86 -0.62 -0.46
N GLU A 91 11.14 -0.35 -0.25
CA GLU A 91 12.00 -1.17 0.60
C GLU A 91 12.96 -0.29 1.39
N ASP A 92 13.05 -0.53 2.70
CA ASP A 92 13.94 0.25 3.56
C ASP A 92 15.35 -0.32 3.72
N PHE A 93 15.53 -1.63 3.53
CA PHE A 93 16.78 -2.34 3.84
C PHE A 93 17.97 -1.92 2.95
N ILE A 94 17.71 -1.60 1.68
CA ILE A 94 18.74 -1.20 0.70
C ILE A 94 18.38 0.11 -0.01
N ASP A 95 17.66 1.01 0.69
CA ASP A 95 17.33 2.36 0.21
C ASP A 95 16.58 2.40 -1.14
N ASN A 96 15.53 1.60 -1.26
CA ASN A 96 14.68 1.49 -2.47
C ASN A 96 13.24 1.98 -2.22
N ARG A 97 13.10 3.08 -1.49
CA ARG A 97 11.81 3.71 -1.17
C ARG A 97 11.33 4.54 -2.36
N SER A 98 10.16 4.27 -2.92
CA SER A 98 9.51 5.17 -3.89
C SER A 98 8.31 5.83 -3.24
N TYR A 99 7.25 5.07 -2.97
CA TYR A 99 6.06 5.56 -2.28
C TYR A 99 5.39 4.45 -1.46
N ALA A 100 4.59 4.84 -0.47
CA ALA A 100 3.80 3.91 0.32
C ALA A 100 2.56 4.59 0.91
N LEU A 101 1.46 3.86 0.97
CA LEU A 101 0.24 4.13 1.74
C LEU A 101 0.15 3.06 2.84
N TRP A 102 0.11 3.46 4.11
CA TRP A 102 0.11 2.52 5.23
C TRP A 102 -0.55 3.10 6.48
N VAL A 103 -0.91 2.24 7.43
CA VAL A 103 -1.24 2.65 8.79
C VAL A 103 -0.10 2.25 9.73
N ASP A 104 0.36 3.19 10.57
CA ASP A 104 1.49 2.94 11.48
C ASP A 104 1.08 2.33 12.83
N LEU A 105 2.08 2.02 13.66
CA LEU A 105 1.90 1.46 15.01
C LEU A 105 1.12 2.39 15.96
N ASN A 106 0.96 3.67 15.63
CA ASN A 106 0.14 4.61 16.39
C ASN A 106 -1.27 4.76 15.79
N ASN A 107 -1.65 3.87 14.86
CA ASN A 107 -2.90 3.85 14.13
C ASN A 107 -3.11 5.09 13.24
N LYS A 108 -2.04 5.74 12.77
CA LYS A 108 -2.17 6.88 11.85
C LYS A 108 -2.08 6.42 10.40
N LEU A 109 -2.97 6.94 9.56
CA LEU A 109 -2.84 6.77 8.12
C LEU A 109 -1.74 7.68 7.59
N ASN A 110 -0.85 7.10 6.81
CA ASN A 110 0.32 7.75 6.26
C ASN A 110 0.35 7.52 4.74
N PHE A 111 0.81 8.53 4.01
CA PHE A 111 1.20 8.41 2.61
C PHE A 111 2.50 9.17 2.44
N GLY A 112 3.50 8.54 1.84
CA GLY A 112 4.81 9.14 1.69
C GLY A 112 5.47 8.80 0.38
N ILE A 113 6.39 9.67 -0.04
CA ILE A 113 7.22 9.52 -1.22
C ILE A 113 8.70 9.78 -0.90
N SER A 114 9.59 9.21 -1.70
CA SER A 114 11.01 9.58 -1.73
C SER A 114 11.43 10.04 -3.12
N ASN A 115 12.37 10.96 -3.18
CA ASN A 115 13.00 11.43 -4.44
C ASN A 115 14.23 10.60 -4.86
N ASN A 116 14.87 9.85 -3.95
CA ASN A 116 16.12 9.13 -4.24
C ASN A 116 16.27 7.74 -3.55
N GLY A 117 15.22 7.21 -2.94
CA GLY A 117 15.27 5.89 -2.28
C GLY A 117 15.66 5.91 -0.79
N HIS A 118 16.37 6.93 -0.35
CA HIS A 118 16.91 7.03 1.00
C HIS A 118 15.89 7.62 1.98
N ALA A 119 15.97 7.23 3.26
CA ALA A 119 15.13 7.81 4.29
C ALA A 119 15.55 9.24 4.65
N ALA A 120 16.82 9.42 5.08
CA ALA A 120 17.29 10.66 5.70
C ALA A 120 17.20 11.84 4.73
N GLY A 121 16.33 12.81 5.04
CA GLY A 121 16.13 14.05 4.27
C GLY A 121 15.48 13.87 2.90
N ASN A 122 15.15 12.64 2.50
CA ASN A 122 14.74 12.27 1.15
C ASN A 122 13.44 11.48 1.10
N PHE A 123 12.85 11.15 2.25
CA PHE A 123 11.50 10.60 2.35
C PHE A 123 10.62 11.55 3.17
N GLN A 124 9.43 11.86 2.66
CA GLN A 124 8.43 12.66 3.36
C GLN A 124 7.10 11.92 3.34
N ALA A 125 6.37 12.02 4.44
CA ALA A 125 5.00 11.55 4.53
C ALA A 125 4.06 12.65 5.04
N ALA A 126 2.82 12.64 4.56
CA ALA A 126 1.72 13.20 5.33
C ALA A 126 1.28 12.15 6.37
N VAL A 127 0.82 12.60 7.53
CA VAL A 127 0.42 11.72 8.64
C VAL A 127 -0.91 12.22 9.20
N SER A 128 -1.90 11.33 9.36
CA SER A 128 -3.19 11.69 9.93
C SER A 128 -3.09 12.11 11.39
N THR A 129 -3.95 13.05 11.80
CA THR A 129 -4.12 13.40 13.22
C THR A 129 -5.10 12.47 13.92
N MET A 130 -6.07 11.90 13.18
CA MET A 130 -7.01 10.90 13.67
C MET A 130 -6.42 9.49 13.65
N ASN A 131 -6.97 8.61 14.49
CA ASN A 131 -6.67 7.17 14.45
C ASN A 131 -7.59 6.48 13.46
N ILE A 132 -7.07 5.48 12.78
CA ILE A 132 -7.85 4.55 11.95
C ILE A 132 -8.30 3.39 12.82
N GLY A 133 -9.61 3.12 12.81
CA GLY A 133 -10.21 2.01 13.55
C GLY A 133 -9.89 0.65 12.93
N VAL A 134 -10.54 -0.37 13.49
CA VAL A 134 -10.43 -1.77 13.08
C VAL A 134 -11.83 -2.31 12.82
N ASN A 135 -11.94 -3.40 12.06
CA ASN A 135 -13.20 -4.08 11.73
C ASN A 135 -14.24 -3.21 11.02
N GLU A 136 -13.81 -2.09 10.43
CA GLU A 136 -14.64 -1.21 9.61
C GLU A 136 -13.95 -0.90 8.27
N TRP A 137 -14.75 -0.80 7.22
CA TRP A 137 -14.26 -0.49 5.88
C TRP A 137 -14.03 1.00 5.72
N HIS A 138 -12.82 1.37 5.32
CA HIS A 138 -12.45 2.72 4.93
C HIS A 138 -11.91 2.77 3.51
N ASN A 139 -12.09 3.90 2.83
CA ASN A 139 -11.35 4.22 1.61
C ASN A 139 -10.22 5.20 1.95
N ALA A 140 -8.96 4.77 1.81
CA ALA A 140 -7.80 5.64 1.92
C ALA A 140 -7.32 6.06 0.53
N THR A 141 -6.96 7.33 0.37
CA THR A 141 -6.33 7.84 -0.86
C THR A 141 -5.15 8.75 -0.53
N GLY A 142 -3.96 8.42 -1.04
CA GLY A 142 -2.76 9.24 -0.99
C GLY A 142 -2.48 9.87 -2.35
N ILE A 143 -2.14 11.16 -2.38
CA ILE A 143 -1.83 11.89 -3.62
C ILE A 143 -0.51 12.65 -3.46
N SER A 144 0.35 12.56 -4.46
CA SER A 144 1.50 13.45 -4.62
C SER A 144 1.68 13.88 -6.07
N TYR A 145 2.12 15.12 -6.28
CA TYR A 145 2.45 15.68 -7.59
C TYR A 145 3.96 15.59 -7.90
N GLY A 146 4.72 14.86 -7.08
CA GLY A 146 6.17 14.69 -7.22
C GLY A 146 6.98 15.90 -6.75
N ASP A 147 6.35 17.00 -6.37
CA ASP A 147 6.96 18.26 -5.94
C ASP A 147 7.00 18.41 -4.41
N GLY A 148 6.99 17.28 -3.69
CA GLY A 148 6.98 17.23 -2.24
C GLY A 148 5.64 17.58 -1.61
N ASN A 149 4.62 18.00 -2.38
CA ASN A 149 3.25 18.11 -1.88
C ASN A 149 2.63 16.72 -1.75
N ILE A 150 2.10 16.43 -0.57
CA ILE A 150 1.47 15.15 -0.25
C ILE A 150 0.14 15.41 0.46
N LYS A 151 -0.91 14.69 0.05
CA LYS A 151 -2.24 14.75 0.67
C LYS A 151 -2.76 13.35 0.96
N ILE A 152 -3.53 13.22 2.04
CA ILE A 152 -4.21 11.99 2.42
C ILE A 152 -5.68 12.27 2.64
N PHE A 153 -6.50 11.42 2.04
CA PHE A 153 -7.94 11.42 2.20
C PHE A 153 -8.38 10.10 2.82
N LEU A 154 -9.38 10.17 3.70
CA LEU A 154 -10.08 9.02 4.26
C LEU A 154 -11.57 9.22 4.00
N ASP A 155 -12.22 8.23 3.39
CA ASP A 155 -13.63 8.26 3.00
C ASP A 155 -14.00 9.52 2.20
N GLY A 156 -13.08 9.96 1.34
CA GLY A 156 -13.21 11.16 0.50
C GLY A 156 -12.91 12.49 1.18
N ILE A 157 -12.59 12.51 2.47
CA ILE A 157 -12.30 13.73 3.26
C ILE A 157 -10.79 13.92 3.39
N LEU A 158 -10.28 15.13 3.13
CA LEU A 158 -8.87 15.45 3.37
C LEU A 158 -8.58 15.43 4.87
N ILE A 159 -7.68 14.56 5.32
CA ILE A 159 -7.35 14.39 6.74
C ILE A 159 -5.91 14.79 7.09
N ALA A 160 -5.02 14.89 6.10
CA ALA A 160 -3.65 15.34 6.30
C ALA A 160 -3.02 15.87 5.02
N SER A 161 -2.04 16.76 5.19
CA SER A 161 -1.15 17.19 4.12
C SER A 161 0.25 17.48 4.66
N ALA A 162 1.26 17.30 3.82
CA ALA A 162 2.63 17.67 4.10
C ALA A 162 3.27 18.32 2.86
N TYR A 163 4.31 19.10 3.09
CA TYR A 163 5.11 19.71 2.03
C TYR A 163 6.57 19.71 2.43
N ASN A 164 7.43 19.27 1.51
CA ASN A 164 8.89 19.39 1.64
C ASN A 164 9.49 19.80 0.30
N ALA A 165 10.00 21.03 0.22
CA ALA A 165 10.55 21.62 -1.00
C ALA A 165 11.81 20.92 -1.54
N THR A 166 12.49 20.08 -0.74
CA THR A 166 13.67 19.32 -1.20
C THR A 166 13.30 18.08 -2.00
N ILE A 167 12.05 17.66 -1.94
CA ILE A 167 11.52 16.54 -2.73
C ILE A 167 10.91 17.12 -4.01
N THR A 168 11.52 16.79 -5.14
CA THR A 168 11.16 17.35 -6.45
C THR A 168 10.84 16.29 -7.50
N THR A 169 10.96 15.01 -7.13
CA THR A 169 10.65 13.85 -7.97
C THR A 169 10.13 12.70 -7.11
N ILE A 170 9.56 11.70 -7.78
CA ILE A 170 9.33 10.38 -7.21
C ILE A 170 10.47 9.47 -7.70
N TYR A 171 11.13 8.79 -6.77
CA TYR A 171 12.23 7.88 -7.07
C TYR A 171 11.74 6.68 -7.88
N ASN A 172 12.44 6.36 -8.97
CA ASN A 172 12.18 5.13 -9.68
C ASN A 172 12.88 3.94 -9.01
N SER A 173 12.21 3.33 -8.04
CA SER A 173 12.72 2.15 -7.35
C SER A 173 12.59 0.90 -8.25
N PRO A 174 13.59 0.00 -8.29
CA PRO A 174 13.47 -1.30 -8.97
C PRO A 174 12.55 -2.29 -8.23
N ARG A 175 11.85 -1.84 -7.17
CA ARG A 175 10.89 -2.64 -6.42
C ARG A 175 9.58 -2.76 -7.18
N THR A 176 8.95 -3.93 -7.07
CA THR A 176 7.58 -4.12 -7.53
C THR A 176 6.61 -3.31 -6.67
N VAL A 177 5.46 -2.99 -7.25
CA VAL A 177 4.32 -2.46 -6.52
C VAL A 177 3.65 -3.63 -5.80
N ARG A 178 3.46 -3.51 -4.49
CA ARG A 178 2.87 -4.54 -3.64
C ARG A 178 1.64 -4.02 -2.91
N VAL A 179 0.64 -4.88 -2.74
CA VAL A 179 -0.49 -4.67 -1.83
C VAL A 179 -0.28 -5.55 -0.61
N GLY A 180 -0.44 -4.99 0.59
CA GLY A 180 -0.33 -5.76 1.82
C GLY A 180 1.10 -5.97 2.35
N ASN A 181 2.13 -5.40 1.72
CA ASN A 181 3.52 -5.57 2.15
C ASN A 181 4.36 -4.30 2.04
N ILE A 182 5.24 -4.12 3.01
CA ILE A 182 6.46 -3.30 2.92
C ILE A 182 7.65 -4.21 3.23
N ARG A 183 8.61 -4.23 2.31
CA ARG A 183 9.83 -5.01 2.49
C ARG A 183 10.80 -4.28 3.40
N SER A 184 11.20 -4.95 4.46
CA SER A 184 12.09 -4.39 5.47
C SER A 184 12.86 -5.47 6.22
N VAL A 185 13.84 -5.09 7.04
CA VAL A 185 14.61 -6.04 7.87
C VAL A 185 13.69 -6.89 8.75
N SER A 186 12.67 -6.26 9.32
CA SER A 186 11.50 -6.92 9.88
C SER A 186 10.35 -6.59 8.95
N GLU A 187 10.06 -7.51 8.02
CA GLU A 187 9.02 -7.32 7.02
C GLU A 187 7.68 -7.00 7.68
N LYS A 188 6.91 -6.15 7.00
CA LYS A 188 5.60 -5.69 7.45
C LYS A 188 4.56 -6.22 6.50
N TYR A 189 3.52 -6.82 7.08
CA TYR A 189 2.43 -7.44 6.36
C TYR A 189 1.12 -6.86 6.87
N PHE A 190 0.16 -6.69 5.98
CA PHE A 190 -1.15 -6.20 6.33
C PHE A 190 -1.97 -7.31 6.98
N SER A 191 -2.70 -6.97 8.05
CA SER A 191 -3.64 -7.89 8.71
C SER A 191 -5.08 -7.40 8.50
N GLY A 192 -5.83 -8.12 7.67
CA GLY A 192 -7.23 -7.87 7.37
C GLY A 192 -7.55 -7.94 5.88
N GLN A 193 -8.43 -7.05 5.41
CA GLN A 193 -8.95 -7.03 4.03
C GLN A 193 -8.72 -5.73 3.28
#